data_AF-A0A920IQD3-F1
#
_entry.id   AF-A0A920IQD3-F1
#
_cell.length_a   1.000
_cell.length_b   1.000
_cell.length_c   1.000
_cell.angle_alpha   90.00
_cell.angle_beta   90.00
_cell.angle_gamma   90.00
#
_symmetry.space_group_name_H-M   'P 1'
#
loop_
_entity.id
_entity.type
_entity.pdbx_description
1 polymer ?
#
loop_
_entity_poly.entity_id
_entity_poly.type
_entity_poly.pdbx_seq_one_letter_code
_entity_poly.pdbx_strand_id
1 'polypeptide(L)' 'MNVVKSAVVLKNKHAFVRNNANFMFANKKLYLPSVNEIKNLIYKNVNKNKNITNDFSREQDIYYFGN' A
#
# COMPACT_ATOMS: atom_id res chain seq x y z
N MET A 1 1.94 7.14 -17.96
CA MET A 1 1.99 6.95 -16.49
C MET A 1 2.44 8.25 -15.83
N ASN A 2 1.63 8.87 -14.97
CA ASN A 2 2.02 10.11 -14.28
C ASN A 2 2.52 9.78 -12.86
N VAL A 3 3.83 9.80 -12.69
CA VAL A 3 4.52 9.43 -11.44
C VAL A 3 4.16 10.34 -10.27
N VAL A 4 4.02 11.65 -10.52
CA VAL A 4 3.68 12.63 -9.49
C VAL A 4 2.28 12.36 -8.95
N LYS A 5 1.32 12.14 -9.85
CA LYS A 5 -0.07 11.79 -9.48
C LYS A 5 -0.10 10.53 -8.62
N SER A 6 0.59 9.47 -9.03
CA SER A 6 0.65 8.22 -8.26
C SER A 6 1.30 8.42 -6.89
N ALA A 7 2.38 9.20 -6.79
CA ALA A 7 3.04 9.47 -5.52
C ALA A 7 2.13 10.21 -4.53
N VAL A 8 1.38 11.21 -5.01
CA VAL A 8 0.40 11.94 -4.19
C VAL A 8 -0.67 11.00 -3.66
N VAL A 9 -1.25 10.15 -4.52
CA VAL A 9 -2.27 9.19 -4.10
C VAL A 9 -1.74 8.19 -3.08
N LEU A 10 -0.55 7.62 -3.33
CA LEU A 10 0.05 6.61 -2.45
C LEU A 10 0.40 7.16 -1.07
N LYS A 11 0.80 8.43 -0.98
CA LYS A 11 1.08 9.10 0.29
C LYS A 11 -0.17 9.56 1.02
N ASN A 12 -1.30 9.68 0.33
CA ASN A 12 -2.56 10.19 0.88
C ASN A 12 -3.72 9.18 0.72
N LYS A 13 -3.49 7.88 1.00
CA LYS A 13 -4.50 6.82 0.80
C LYS A 13 -5.85 7.11 1.47
N HIS A 14 -5.81 7.78 2.63
CA HIS A 14 -7.01 8.17 3.39
C HIS A 14 -7.86 9.25 2.70
N ALA A 15 -7.28 9.98 1.74
CA ALA A 15 -7.95 11.04 1.00
C ALA A 15 -8.62 10.55 -0.29
N PHE A 16 -8.26 9.36 -0.78
CA PHE A 16 -8.73 8.84 -2.07
C PHE A 16 -9.52 7.54 -1.91
N VAL A 17 -10.68 7.45 -2.56
CA VAL A 17 -11.50 6.22 -2.57
C VAL A 17 -10.72 5.14 -3.32
N ARG A 18 -10.44 4.02 -2.63
CA ARG A 18 -9.72 2.86 -3.19
C ARG A 18 -8.40 3.23 -3.88
N ASN A 19 -7.71 4.27 -3.41
CA ASN A 19 -6.49 4.81 -4.04
C ASN A 19 -6.68 5.23 -5.50
N ASN A 20 -7.87 5.72 -5.87
CA ASN A 20 -8.14 6.26 -7.20
C ASN A 20 -7.96 7.78 -7.21
N ALA A 21 -7.03 8.29 -8.01
CA ALA A 21 -6.75 9.73 -8.13
C ALA A 21 -7.95 10.57 -8.60
N ASN A 22 -8.92 9.93 -9.26
CA ASN A 22 -10.13 10.60 -9.77
C ASN A 22 -11.24 10.71 -8.72
N PHE A 23 -11.12 10.03 -7.57
CA PHE A 23 -12.13 10.03 -6.52
C PHE A 23 -11.49 10.40 -5.18
N MET A 24 -11.60 11.69 -4.82
CA MET A 24 -11.07 12.24 -3.57
C MET A 24 -12.22 12.62 -2.63
N PHE A 25 -12.09 12.34 -1.33
CA PHE A 25 -13.03 12.84 -0.34
C PHE A 25 -12.90 14.36 -0.17
N ALA A 26 -14.02 15.04 0.05
CA ALA A 26 -14.02 16.48 0.31
C ALA A 26 -13.30 16.82 1.63
N ASN A 27 -12.79 18.05 1.72
CA ASN A 27 -12.15 18.61 2.92
C ASN A 27 -10.99 17.77 3.50
N LYS A 28 -10.26 17.05 2.65
CA LYS A 28 -9.03 16.35 3.05
C LYS A 28 -7.82 17.24 2.81
N LYS A 29 -6.92 17.27 3.79
CA LYS A 29 -5.61 17.92 3.65
C LYS A 29 -4.66 16.95 2.95
N LEU A 30 -4.10 17.38 1.82
CA LEU A 30 -3.13 16.59 1.07
C LEU A 30 -1.70 16.90 1.52
N TYR A 31 -0.91 15.85 1.70
CA TYR A 31 0.53 15.93 1.80
C TYR A 31 1.16 15.85 0.41
N LEU A 32 1.93 16.87 0.03
CA LEU A 32 2.74 16.82 -1.19
C LEU A 32 4.11 16.18 -0.88
N PRO A 33 4.44 15.05 -1.51
CA PRO A 33 5.75 14.44 -1.32
C PRO A 33 6.84 15.26 -2.00
N SER A 34 8.01 15.29 -1.38
CA SER A 34 9.23 15.87 -1.96
C SER A 34 9.76 15.03 -3.12
N VAL A 35 10.64 15.62 -3.94
CA VAL A 35 11.31 14.92 -5.06
C VAL A 35 12.05 13.68 -4.56
N ASN A 36 12.72 13.75 -3.41
CA ASN A 36 13.44 12.61 -2.85
C ASN A 36 12.49 11.50 -2.38
N GLU A 37 11.32 11.84 -1.84
CA GLU A 37 10.30 10.84 -1.50
C GLU A 37 9.67 10.20 -2.72
N ILE A 38 9.45 10.96 -3.79
CA ILE A 38 9.00 10.41 -5.07
C ILE A 38 10.05 9.45 -5.64
N LYS A 39 11.33 9.87 -5.66
CA LYS A 39 12.47 9.04 -6.03
C LYS A 39 12.48 7.75 -5.21
N ASN A 40 12.41 7.87 -3.89
CA ASN A 40 12.35 6.71 -3.01
C ASN A 40 11.11 5.84 -3.30
N LEU A 41 9.92 6.38 -3.61
CA LEU A 41 8.76 5.54 -3.96
C LEU A 41 8.98 4.71 -5.23
N ILE A 42 9.71 5.24 -6.21
CA ILE A 42 10.02 4.56 -7.48
C ILE A 42 11.10 3.49 -7.24
N TYR A 43 12.18 3.88 -6.58
CA TYR A 43 13.38 3.04 -6.45
C TYR A 43 13.39 2.15 -5.19
N LYS A 44 12.58 2.41 -4.15
CA LYS A 44 12.57 1.63 -2.88
C LYS A 44 12.09 0.18 -3.03
N ASN A 45 11.62 -0.22 -4.20
CA ASN A 45 11.31 -1.62 -4.50
C ASN A 45 12.54 -2.49 -4.75
N VAL A 46 13.78 -1.97 -4.82
CA VAL A 46 14.97 -2.84 -4.92
C VAL A 46 15.41 -3.47 -3.59
N ASN A 47 15.00 -2.92 -2.42
CA ASN A 47 15.51 -3.37 -1.12
C ASN A 47 14.41 -3.59 -0.06
N LYS A 48 13.25 -4.11 -0.45
CA LYS A 48 12.28 -4.63 0.52
C LYS A 48 12.42 -6.15 0.61
N ASN A 49 13.45 -6.58 1.35
CA ASN A 49 13.37 -7.85 2.07
C ASN A 49 12.22 -7.70 3.07
N LYS A 50 10.99 -7.91 2.63
CA LYS A 50 9.91 -8.25 3.56
C LYS A 50 10.32 -9.61 4.11
N ASN A 51 11.00 -9.60 5.27
CA ASN A 51 10.98 -10.74 6.15
C ASN A 51 9.52 -10.90 6.59
N ILE A 52 8.74 -11.58 5.75
CA ILE A 52 7.48 -12.16 6.14
C ILE A 52 7.91 -13.30 7.05
N THR A 53 8.07 -13.01 8.34
CA THR A 53 8.04 -14.08 9.34
C THR A 53 6.60 -14.57 9.35
N ASN A 54 6.28 -15.46 8.42
CA ASN A 54 5.11 -16.34 8.52
C ASN A 54 5.44 -17.34 9.61
N ASP A 55 5.43 -16.89 10.87
CA ASP A 55 5.36 -17.79 12.01
C ASP A 55 3.89 -18.22 12.14
N PHE A 56 3.45 -19.02 11.16
CA PHE A 56 2.18 -19.74 11.22
C PHE A 56 2.47 -21.14 11.75
N SER A 57 3.10 -21.20 12.91
CA SER A 57 3.16 -22.38 13.77
C SER A 57 1.83 -22.49 14.52
N ARG A 58 0.77 -22.81 13.79
CA ARG A 58 -0.44 -23.43 14.34
C ARG A 58 -0.83 -24.53 13.38
N GLU A 59 -0.46 -25.76 13.75
CA GLU A 59 -1.11 -26.98 13.32
C GLU A 59 -2.62 -26.72 13.25
N GLN A 60 -3.14 -26.58 12.04
CA GLN A 60 -4.58 -26.62 11.82
C GLN A 60 -4.83 -27.94 11.11
N ASP A 61 -5.05 -28.97 11.93
CA ASP A 61 -5.56 -30.24 11.45
C ASP A 61 -6.88 -29.99 10.72
N ILE A 62 -6.94 -30.37 9.46
CA ILE A 62 -8.14 -30.26 8.64
C ILE A 62 -9.06 -31.42 9.04
N TYR A 63 -10.12 -31.13 9.80
CA TYR A 63 -11.14 -32.13 10.15
C TYR A 63 -12.32 -32.08 9.17
N TYR A 64 -12.62 -33.22 8.57
CA TYR A 64 -13.79 -33.46 7.72
C TYR A 64 -14.69 -34.50 8.40
N PHE A 65 -15.91 -34.10 8.76
CA PHE A 65 -16.96 -35.02 9.22
C PHE A 65 -18.02 -35.08 8.14
N GLY A 66 -17.92 -36.10 7.26
CA GLY A 66 -18.92 -36.41 6.26
C GLY A 66 -19.83 -37.54 6.73
N ASN A 67 -21.14 -37.29 6.64
CA ASN A 67 -22.33 -38.08 7.01
C ASN A 67 -22.48 -38.49 8.47
#